data_AF-A0AA91T435-F1
#
_entry.id   AF-A0AA91T435-F1
#
_cell.length_a   1.000
_cell.length_b   1.000
_cell.length_c   1.000
_cell.angle_alpha   90.00
_cell.angle_beta   90.00
_cell.angle_gamma   90.00
#
_symmetry.space_group_name_H-M   'P 1'
#
loop_
_entity.id
_entity.type
_entity.pdbx_description
1 polymer ?
#
loop_
_entity_poly.entity_id
_entity_poly.type
_entity_poly.pdbx_seq_one_letter_code
_entity_poly.pdbx_strand_id
1 'polypeptide(L)' 'MAATLKPDPALQRFNAAKESQGHFFRFKTKSALFNVLVMGIVPAGLAYFAYSKEGQYPFSRVFRKEVVLEEEYVPRKKDL' A
#
# COMPACT_ATOMS: atom_id res chain seq x y z
N MET A 1 -34.85 7.87 6.48
CA MET A 1 -34.30 6.70 5.75
C MET A 1 -35.29 6.32 4.67
N ALA A 2 -34.88 6.25 3.41
CA ALA A 2 -35.78 5.98 2.29
C ALA A 2 -36.50 4.63 2.50
N ALA A 3 -37.83 4.61 2.44
CA ALA A 3 -38.69 3.45 2.69
C ALA A 3 -38.63 2.39 1.56
N THR A 4 -37.58 2.39 0.75
CA THR A 4 -37.38 1.52 -0.42
C THR A 4 -36.65 0.22 -0.08
N LEU A 5 -36.00 0.14 1.09
CA LEU A 5 -35.27 -1.05 1.53
C LEU A 5 -36.13 -1.92 2.45
N LYS A 6 -36.46 -3.13 1.99
CA LYS A 6 -37.11 -4.14 2.82
C LYS A 6 -36.11 -4.65 3.86
N PRO A 7 -36.39 -4.55 5.17
CA PRO A 7 -35.48 -5.04 6.19
C PRO A 7 -35.42 -6.56 6.15
N ASP A 8 -34.22 -7.11 5.97
CA ASP A 8 -33.93 -8.52 6.18
C ASP A 8 -33.50 -8.74 7.64
N PRO A 9 -34.29 -9.46 8.46
CA PRO A 9 -33.95 -9.75 9.85
C PRO A 9 -32.62 -10.50 10.01
N ALA A 10 -32.24 -11.35 9.05
CA ALA A 10 -31.00 -12.10 9.12
C ALA A 10 -29.79 -11.17 8.94
N LEU A 11 -29.85 -10.28 7.94
CA LEU A 11 -28.82 -9.29 7.69
C LEU A 11 -28.68 -8.30 8.87
N GLN A 12 -29.78 -7.88 9.46
CA GLN A 12 -29.75 -7.00 10.64
C GLN A 12 -29.08 -7.68 11.84
N ARG A 13 -29.37 -8.96 12.10
CA ARG A 13 -28.70 -9.72 13.16
C ARG A 13 -27.22 -9.90 12.90
N PHE A 14 -26.83 -10.18 11.66
CA PHE A 14 -25.42 -10.26 11.28
C PHE A 14 -24.69 -8.93 11.50
N ASN A 15 -25.29 -7.82 11.08
CA ASN A 15 -24.70 -6.49 11.26
C ASN A 15 -24.57 -6.14 12.75
N ALA A 16 -25.59 -6.40 13.57
CA ALA A 16 -25.53 -6.19 15.01
C ALA A 16 -24.45 -7.07 15.69
N ALA A 17 -24.30 -8.33 15.27
CA ALA A 17 -23.26 -9.23 15.76
C ALA A 17 -21.85 -8.74 15.34
N LYS A 18 -21.71 -8.23 14.12
CA LYS A 18 -20.46 -7.68 13.60
C LYS A 18 -20.06 -6.39 14.34
N GLU A 19 -20.99 -5.48 14.57
CA GLU A 19 -20.74 -4.25 15.33
C GLU A 19 -20.34 -4.55 16.78
N SER A 20 -20.99 -5.54 17.40
CA SER A 20 -20.69 -5.96 18.78
C SER A 20 -19.49 -6.89 18.93
N GLN A 21 -18.82 -7.27 17.84
CA GLN A 21 -17.73 -8.26 17.83
C GLN A 21 -16.58 -7.89 18.79
N GLY A 22 -16.30 -6.60 18.98
CA GLY A 22 -15.28 -6.12 19.91
C GLY A 22 -15.60 -6.41 21.39
N HIS A 23 -16.87 -6.37 21.79
CA HIS A 23 -17.27 -6.61 23.19
C HIS A 23 -17.05 -8.06 23.62
N PHE A 24 -17.08 -8.99 22.68
CA PHE A 24 -16.89 -10.42 22.94
C PHE A 24 -15.46 -10.90 22.65
N PHE A 25 -14.55 -10.00 22.29
CA PHE A 25 -13.18 -10.34 22.01
C PHE A 25 -12.46 -10.84 23.27
N ARG A 26 -11.66 -11.90 23.11
CA ARG A 26 -10.79 -12.45 24.15
C ARG A 26 -9.44 -12.80 23.55
N PHE A 27 -8.36 -12.45 24.25
CA PHE A 27 -7.02 -12.84 23.86
C PHE A 27 -6.83 -14.35 24.04
N LYS A 28 -6.89 -15.07 22.92
CA LYS A 28 -6.42 -16.46 22.81
C LYS A 28 -5.01 -16.45 22.23
N THR A 29 -4.30 -17.57 22.36
CA THR A 29 -2.94 -17.72 21.82
C THR A 29 -2.86 -17.37 20.33
N LYS A 30 -3.82 -17.84 19.53
CA LYS A 30 -3.89 -17.53 18.09
C LYS A 30 -4.07 -16.03 17.81
N SER A 31 -4.98 -15.35 18.52
CA SER A 31 -5.20 -13.90 18.33
C SER A 31 -4.03 -13.07 18.84
N ALA A 32 -3.38 -13.49 19.93
CA ALA A 32 -2.20 -12.82 20.46
C ALA A 32 -1.04 -12.90 19.46
N LEU A 33 -0.76 -14.08 18.90
CA LEU A 33 0.26 -14.26 17.85
C LEU A 33 -0.05 -13.43 16.61
N PHE A 34 -1.31 -13.42 16.17
CA PHE A 34 -1.73 -12.59 15.04
C PHE A 34 -1.47 -11.09 15.31
N ASN A 35 -1.87 -10.59 16.48
CA ASN A 35 -1.66 -9.18 16.83
C ASN A 35 -0.17 -8.82 16.93
N VAL A 36 0.65 -9.68 17.54
CA VAL A 36 2.10 -9.45 17.62
C VAL A 36 2.73 -9.39 16.23
N LEU A 37 2.35 -10.30 15.33
CA LEU A 37 2.90 -10.32 13.98
C LEU A 37 2.43 -9.11 13.16
N VAL A 38 1.13 -8.87 13.11
CA VAL A 38 0.54 -7.86 12.21
C VAL A 38 0.71 -6.45 12.74
N MET A 39 0.64 -6.23 14.05
CA MET A 39 0.76 -4.89 14.64
C MET A 39 2.17 -4.60 15.18
N GLY A 40 2.98 -5.62 15.46
CA GLY A 40 4.34 -5.46 15.97
C GLY A 40 5.39 -5.67 14.88
N ILE A 41 5.53 -6.93 14.44
CA ILE A 41 6.61 -7.35 13.56
C ILE A 41 6.53 -6.66 12.20
N VAL A 42 5.35 -6.63 11.57
CA VAL A 42 5.19 -6.06 10.23
C VAL A 42 5.51 -4.55 10.21
N PRO A 43 4.93 -3.69 11.08
CA PRO A 43 5.24 -2.27 11.08
C PRO A 43 6.70 -2.00 11.46
N ALA A 44 7.25 -2.70 12.45
CA ALA A 44 8.64 -2.53 12.85
C ALA A 44 9.62 -2.93 11.73
N GLY A 45 9.35 -4.05 11.05
CA GLY A 45 10.14 -4.51 9.91
C GLY A 45 10.07 -3.55 8.72
N LEU A 46 8.87 -3.03 8.41
CA LEU A 46 8.70 -2.04 7.35
C LEU A 46 9.43 -0.73 7.69
N ALA A 47 9.31 -0.25 8.93
CA ALA A 47 10.02 0.95 9.38
C ALA A 47 11.54 0.76 9.28
N TYR A 48 12.07 -0.35 9.81
CA TYR A 48 13.50 -0.67 9.72
C TYR A 48 13.98 -0.72 8.26
N PHE A 49 13.23 -1.41 7.40
CA PHE A 49 13.55 -1.49 5.97
C PHE A 49 13.53 -0.11 5.31
N ALA A 50 12.49 0.68 5.56
CA ALA A 50 12.34 2.03 5.00
C ALA A 50 13.53 2.91 5.38
N TYR A 51 13.88 3.01 6.67
CA TYR A 51 15.02 3.80 7.13
C TYR A 51 16.36 3.26 6.59
N SER A 52 16.51 1.94 6.45
CA SER A 52 17.74 1.37 5.89
C SER A 52 17.93 1.67 4.40
N LYS A 53 16.83 1.87 3.66
CA LYS A 53 16.81 2.11 2.21
C LYS A 53 16.53 3.56 1.83
N GLU A 54 16.29 4.41 2.82
CA GLU A 54 16.05 5.82 2.62
C GLU A 54 17.25 6.48 1.93
N GLY A 55 16.99 7.22 0.85
CA GLY A 55 18.02 7.90 0.07
C GLY A 55 18.92 7.00 -0.80
N GLN A 56 18.82 5.66 -0.72
CA GLN A 56 19.64 4.76 -1.54
C GLN A 56 19.22 4.76 -3.02
N TYR A 57 17.96 5.03 -3.30
CA TYR A 57 17.41 5.03 -4.66
C TYR A 57 16.99 6.46 -5.04
N PRO A 58 17.70 7.11 -5.98
CA PRO A 58 17.30 8.41 -6.49
C PRO A 58 16.15 8.22 -7.49
N PHE A 59 14.93 8.03 -6.98
CA PHE A 59 13.73 8.00 -7.82
C PHE A 59 13.45 9.36 -8.49
N SER A 60 14.08 10.43 -8.01
CA SER A 60 14.10 11.74 -8.69
C SER A 60 15.35 11.88 -9.56
N ARG A 61 15.18 12.27 -10.83
CA ARG A 61 16.26 12.63 -11.78
C ARG A 61 17.10 11.47 -12.34
N VAL A 62 16.48 10.35 -12.69
CA VAL A 62 17.11 9.34 -13.57
C VAL A 62 17.18 9.87 -15.00
N PHE A 63 17.99 10.89 -15.24
CA PHE A 63 18.34 11.31 -16.60
C PHE A 63 19.28 10.26 -17.20
N ARG A 64 19.13 9.98 -18.50
CA ARG A 64 20.11 9.15 -19.22
C ARG A 64 21.47 9.84 -19.11
N LYS A 65 22.44 9.15 -18.51
CA LYS A 65 23.84 9.61 -18.43
C LYS A 65 24.61 9.28 -19.70
N GLU A 66 24.07 8.37 -20.51
CA GLU A 66 24.66 7.91 -21.76
C GLU A 66 24.18 8.80 -22.91
N VAL A 67 25.09 9.04 -23.85
CA VAL A 67 24.82 9.80 -25.08
C VAL A 67 23.87 8.96 -25.94
N VAL A 68 22.67 9.50 -26.24
CA VAL A 68 21.64 8.77 -27.00
C VAL A 68 21.98 8.67 -28.50
N LEU A 69 22.82 9.58 -29.00
CA LEU A 69 23.28 9.63 -30.39
C LEU A 69 24.79 9.84 -30.39
N GLU A 70 25.58 8.79 -30.66
CA GLU A 70 27.03 8.88 -30.86
C GLU A 70 27.40 9.54 -32.20
N GLU A 71 26.42 9.82 -33.05
CA GLU A 71 26.65 10.38 -34.38
C GLU A 71 26.99 11.87 -34.29
N GLU A 72 28.13 12.25 -34.86
CA GLU A 72 28.52 13.64 -35.09
C GLU A 72 27.43 14.33 -35.93
N TYR A 73 26.86 15.41 -35.40
CA TYR A 73 25.78 16.15 -36.07
C TYR A 73 26.26 16.63 -37.44
N VAL A 74 25.80 15.96 -38.51
CA VAL A 74 26.00 16.44 -39.88
C VAL A 74 24.85 17.39 -40.20
N PRO A 75 25.09 18.70 -40.38
CA PRO A 75 24.05 19.63 -40.76
C PRO A 75 23.44 19.16 -42.08
N ARG A 76 22.10 19.06 -42.13
CA ARG A 76 21.40 18.74 -43.36
C ARG A 76 21.82 19.77 -44.42
N LYS A 77 22.32 19.31 -45.58
CA LYS A 77 22.67 20.22 -46.68
C LYS A 77 21.46 21.11 -46.95
N LYS A 78 21.63 22.41 -46.71
CA LYS A 78 20.62 23.40 -47.05
C LYS A 78 20.54 23.37 -48.57
N ASP A 79 19.38 22.96 -49.08
CA ASP A 79 19.13 22.84 -50.52
C ASP A 79 19.55 24.13 -51.26
N LEU A 80 20.22 23.95 -52.40
CA LEU A 80 20.53 25.01 -53.37
C LEU A 80 19.24 25.60 -53.95
#